data_AF-A0A0D2ZZU6-F1
#
_entry.id   AF-A0A0D2ZZU6-F1
#
_cell.length_a   1.000
_cell.length_b   1.000
_cell.length_c   1.000
_cell.angle_alpha   90.00
_cell.angle_beta   90.00
_cell.angle_gamma   90.00
#
_symmetry.space_group_name_H-M   'P 1'
#
loop_
_entity.id
_entity.type
_entity.pdbx_description
1 polymer ?
#
loop_
_entity_poly.entity_id
_entity_poly.type
_entity_poly.pdbx_seq_one_letter_code
_entity_poly.pdbx_strand_id
1 'polypeptide(L)'
;MLTKGLEAQDYVADWFKTSTWKRTYAEGIVPLRGAKFWPEGPEPPIIEPEIPDQPGRKKVTKADKKRKKGVNESPVKKKKLLKRIMHCGICGAANHNSRFHKKNPKK
;
A
#
# COMPACT_ATOMS: atom_id res chain seq x y z
N MET A 1 -29.31 29.51 -40.62
CA MET A 1 -30.79 29.62 -40.63
C MET A 1 -31.35 28.22 -40.73
N LEU A 2 -32.23 27.81 -39.81
CA LEU A 2 -32.92 26.51 -39.95
C LEU A 2 -33.76 26.55 -41.24
N THR A 3 -33.64 25.51 -42.04
CA THR A 3 -34.43 25.36 -43.27
C THR A 3 -35.89 25.10 -42.89
N LYS A 4 -36.83 25.83 -43.51
CA LYS A 4 -38.27 25.73 -43.22
C LYS A 4 -38.72 24.25 -43.29
N GLY A 5 -39.23 23.74 -42.17
CA GLY A 5 -39.77 22.37 -42.06
C GLY A 5 -38.86 21.35 -41.39
N LEU A 6 -37.62 21.70 -41.04
CA LEU A 6 -36.78 20.86 -40.17
C LEU A 6 -36.82 21.39 -38.73
N GLU A 7 -37.07 20.48 -37.80
CA GLU A 7 -37.04 20.76 -36.37
C GLU A 7 -35.60 20.67 -35.86
N ALA A 8 -35.32 21.27 -34.69
CA ALA A 8 -33.98 21.23 -34.09
C ALA A 8 -33.45 19.79 -33.91
N GLN A 9 -34.36 18.83 -33.73
CA GLN A 9 -34.07 17.40 -33.54
C GLN A 9 -33.50 16.73 -34.80
N ASP A 10 -33.78 17.26 -35.99
CA ASP A 10 -33.29 16.69 -37.26
C ASP A 10 -31.80 16.96 -37.48
N TYR A 11 -31.24 17.94 -36.77
CA TYR A 11 -29.81 18.26 -36.78
C TYR A 11 -29.00 17.46 -35.74
N VAL A 12 -29.68 16.66 -34.90
CA VAL A 12 -29.03 15.83 -33.89
C VAL A 12 -28.51 14.56 -34.55
N ALA A 13 -27.22 14.25 -34.37
CA ALA A 13 -26.64 13.03 -34.90
C ALA A 13 -27.36 11.80 -34.32
N ASP A 14 -27.51 10.77 -35.15
CA ASP A 14 -28.34 9.59 -34.84
C ASP A 14 -27.93 8.89 -33.53
N TRP A 15 -26.64 8.89 -33.21
CA TRP A 15 -26.06 8.32 -31.99
C TRP A 15 -26.52 9.00 -30.69
N PHE A 16 -26.98 10.25 -30.75
CA PHE A 16 -27.48 10.98 -29.59
C PHE A 16 -29.00 10.85 -29.39
N LYS A 17 -29.71 10.14 -30.27
CA LYS A 17 -31.15 9.93 -30.14
C LYS A 17 -31.44 8.94 -29.01
N THR A 18 -32.52 9.19 -28.28
CA THR A 18 -32.99 8.29 -27.20
C THR A 18 -33.32 6.89 -27.72
N SER A 19 -33.81 6.76 -28.95
CA SER A 19 -34.04 5.47 -29.60
C SER A 19 -32.74 4.67 -29.74
N THR A 20 -31.66 5.32 -30.18
CA THR A 20 -30.35 4.71 -30.33
C THR A 20 -29.77 4.32 -28.98
N TRP A 21 -29.86 5.19 -27.97
CA TRP A 21 -29.45 4.87 -26.60
C TRP A 21 -30.18 3.64 -26.05
N LYS A 22 -31.52 3.60 -26.17
CA LYS A 22 -32.32 2.43 -25.76
C LYS A 22 -31.89 1.16 -26.48
N ARG A 23 -31.59 1.23 -27.78
CA ARG A 23 -31.12 0.09 -28.57
C ARG A 23 -29.74 -0.40 -28.13
N THR A 24 -28.81 0.51 -27.84
CA THR A 24 -27.45 0.16 -27.38
C THR A 24 -27.46 -0.62 -26.07
N TYR A 25 -28.41 -0.31 -25.18
CA TYR A 25 -28.56 -0.98 -23.89
C TYR A 25 -29.77 -1.92 -23.84
N ALA A 26 -30.39 -2.24 -24.99
CA ALA A 26 -31.52 -3.18 -25.05
C ALA A 26 -31.05 -4.60 -24.74
N GLU A 27 -29.85 -4.94 -25.21
CA GLU A 27 -29.19 -6.19 -24.94
C GLU A 27 -28.23 -6.02 -23.76
N GLY A 28 -28.16 -7.04 -22.90
CA GLY A 28 -27.19 -7.05 -21.81
C GLY A 28 -25.76 -7.20 -22.33
N ILE A 29 -24.80 -6.57 -21.65
CA ILE A 29 -23.37 -6.77 -21.95
C ILE A 29 -23.04 -8.24 -21.70
N VAL A 30 -22.64 -8.95 -22.76
CA VAL A 30 -22.17 -10.32 -22.63
C VAL A 30 -20.84 -10.29 -21.89
N PRO A 31 -20.70 -10.99 -20.75
CA PRO A 31 -19.45 -11.02 -20.02
C PRO A 31 -18.36 -11.64 -20.91
N LEU A 32 -17.32 -10.89 -21.19
CA LEU A 32 -16.16 -11.41 -21.89
C LEU A 32 -15.38 -12.32 -20.94
N ARG A 33 -14.86 -13.42 -21.48
CA ARG A 33 -13.94 -14.27 -20.73
C ARG A 33 -12.68 -13.47 -20.37
N GLY A 34 -12.18 -13.65 -19.15
CA GLY A 34 -10.98 -12.95 -18.66
C GLY A 34 -9.73 -13.25 -19.51
N ALA A 35 -8.68 -12.46 -19.32
CA ALA A 35 -7.46 -12.48 -20.14
C ALA A 35 -6.85 -13.88 -20.37
N LYS A 36 -6.98 -14.78 -19.40
CA LYS A 36 -6.54 -16.19 -19.51
C LYS A 36 -7.19 -17.01 -20.62
N PHE A 37 -8.29 -16.53 -21.20
CA PHE A 37 -9.02 -17.20 -22.28
C PHE A 37 -8.87 -16.48 -23.62
N TRP A 38 -8.04 -15.44 -23.68
CA TRP A 38 -7.76 -14.73 -24.92
C TRP A 38 -6.83 -15.59 -25.77
N PRO A 39 -7.00 -15.59 -27.11
CA PRO A 39 -6.09 -16.29 -28.00
C PRO A 39 -4.70 -15.67 -27.90
N GLU A 40 -3.68 -16.52 -27.78
CA GLU A 40 -2.29 -16.08 -27.92
C GLU A 40 -1.99 -15.87 -29.42
N GLY A 41 -1.52 -14.68 -29.77
CA GLY A 41 -1.08 -14.38 -31.13
C GLY A 41 0.31 -14.96 -31.42
N PRO A 42 0.75 -14.96 -32.69
CA PRO A 42 2.11 -15.36 -33.06
C PRO A 42 3.18 -14.34 -32.65
N GLU A 43 2.76 -13.22 -32.03
CA GLU A 43 3.67 -12.17 -31.61
C GLU A 43 4.56 -12.63 -30.45
N PRO A 44 5.82 -12.19 -30.41
CA PRO A 44 6.68 -12.50 -29.29
C PRO A 44 6.09 -11.94 -28.00
N PRO A 45 6.28 -12.63 -26.86
CA PRO A 45 5.89 -12.09 -25.56
C PRO A 45 6.47 -10.69 -25.37
N ILE A 46 5.68 -9.78 -24.81
CA ILE A 46 6.17 -8.46 -24.43
C ILE A 46 7.26 -8.69 -23.36
N ILE A 47 8.51 -8.47 -23.75
CA ILE A 47 9.64 -8.52 -22.83
C ILE A 47 9.51 -7.31 -21.92
N GLU A 48 9.35 -7.54 -20.62
CA GLU A 48 9.38 -6.44 -19.64
C GLU A 48 10.72 -5.71 -19.79
N PRO A 49 10.72 -4.38 -20.00
CA PRO A 49 11.96 -3.63 -20.04
C PRO A 49 12.66 -3.73 -18.69
N GLU A 50 14.00 -3.76 -18.70
CA GLU A 50 14.77 -3.67 -17.47
C GLU A 50 14.37 -2.39 -16.72
N ILE A 51 13.94 -2.55 -15.47
CA ILE A 51 13.56 -1.42 -14.62
C ILE A 51 14.84 -0.61 -14.38
N PRO A 52 14.93 0.65 -14.86
CA PRO A 52 16.12 1.46 -14.65
C PRO A 52 16.31 1.70 -13.14
N ASP A 53 17.56 1.79 -12.70
CA ASP A 53 17.86 2.18 -11.31
C ASP A 53 17.33 3.60 -11.11
N GLN A 54 16.16 3.70 -10.49
CA GLN A 54 15.54 4.98 -10.25
C GLN A 54 16.48 5.75 -9.31
N PRO A 55 16.75 7.04 -9.56
CA PRO A 55 17.46 7.89 -8.60
C PRO A 55 16.58 8.06 -7.36
N GLY A 56 16.59 7.03 -6.52
CA GLY A 56 15.80 6.94 -5.32
C GLY A 56 16.37 7.87 -4.26
N ARG A 57 15.51 8.30 -3.35
CA ARG A 57 15.93 8.95 -2.12
C ARG A 57 16.92 8.02 -1.40
N LYS A 58 18.16 8.50 -1.17
CA LYS A 58 19.19 7.78 -0.40
C LYS A 58 18.54 7.12 0.81
N LYS A 59 18.70 5.80 0.97
CA LYS A 59 18.16 5.06 2.11
C LYS A 59 18.63 5.74 3.39
N VAL A 60 17.72 6.48 4.02
CA VAL A 60 17.98 7.20 5.27
C VAL A 60 18.42 6.15 6.28
N THR A 61 19.69 6.16 6.67
CA THR A 61 20.24 5.14 7.55
C THR A 61 19.60 5.27 8.93
N LYS A 62 19.65 4.21 9.76
CA LYS A 62 19.18 4.31 11.15
C LYS A 62 19.91 5.42 11.92
N ALA A 63 21.12 5.82 11.49
CA ALA A 63 21.86 6.93 12.07
C ALA A 63 21.22 8.30 11.74
N ASP A 64 20.75 8.48 10.50
CA ASP A 64 20.08 9.70 10.05
C ASP A 64 18.70 9.88 10.73
N LYS A 65 18.04 8.78 11.10
CA LYS A 65 16.79 8.79 11.90
C LYS A 65 17.00 8.95 13.40
N LYS A 66 18.25 8.91 13.91
CA LYS A 66 18.48 9.13 15.34
C LYS A 66 18.33 10.62 15.66
N ARG A 67 17.47 10.91 16.63
CA ARG A 67 17.29 12.25 17.19
C ARG A 67 18.65 12.82 17.61
N LYS A 68 19.06 13.94 17.02
CA LYS A 68 20.24 14.69 17.45
C LYS A 68 19.90 15.38 18.78
N LYS A 69 20.74 15.16 19.80
CA LYS A 69 20.56 15.76 21.13
C LYS A 69 20.99 17.24 21.05
N GLY A 70 20.15 18.15 21.51
CA GLY A 70 20.51 19.58 21.59
C GLY A 70 21.64 19.81 22.61
N VAL A 71 22.48 20.81 22.38
CA VAL A 71 23.65 21.16 23.21
C VAL A 71 23.29 21.38 24.68
N ASN A 72 22.06 21.84 24.96
CA ASN A 72 21.57 22.11 26.31
C ASN A 72 20.54 21.07 26.83
N GLU A 73 20.51 19.85 26.27
CA GLU A 73 19.64 18.81 26.84
C GLU A 73 20.32 18.10 28.02
N SER A 74 19.72 18.22 29.20
CA SER A 74 20.10 17.54 30.43
C SER A 74 20.43 16.05 30.21
N PRO A 75 21.59 15.55 30.68
CA PRO A 75 21.98 14.15 30.54
C PRO A 75 21.39 13.30 31.66
N VAL A 76 20.06 13.11 31.71
CA VAL A 76 19.51 12.22 32.74
C VAL A 76 18.33 11.40 32.21
N LYS A 77 18.62 10.15 31.80
CA LYS A 77 17.62 9.09 31.96
C LYS A 77 17.46 8.88 33.46
N LYS A 78 16.43 9.46 34.07
CA LYS A 78 16.05 9.13 35.45
C LYS A 78 15.92 7.61 35.52
N LYS A 79 16.66 6.95 36.43
CA LYS A 79 16.44 5.52 36.70
C LYS A 79 14.96 5.38 37.06
N LYS A 80 14.22 4.62 36.25
CA LYS A 80 12.84 4.29 36.58
C LYS A 80 12.90 3.53 37.90
N LEU A 81 12.40 4.13 38.98
CA LEU A 81 12.10 3.41 40.21
C LEU A 81 11.15 2.28 39.81
N LEU A 82 11.66 1.05 39.86
CA LEU A 82 10.84 -0.13 39.59
C LEU A 82 9.80 -0.19 40.72
N LYS A 83 8.55 0.17 40.42
CA LYS A 83 7.43 0.15 41.37
C LYS A 83 7.15 -1.24 41.96
N ARG A 84 7.73 -2.29 41.37
CA ARG A 84 7.65 -3.68 41.85
C ARG A 84 8.96 -4.40 41.56
N ILE A 85 9.52 -5.05 42.58
CA ILE A 85 10.64 -5.98 42.41
C ILE A 85 10.07 -7.29 41.87
N MET A 86 10.50 -7.67 40.67
CA MET A 86 10.09 -8.93 40.05
C MET A 86 11.00 -10.07 40.54
N HIS A 87 10.40 -11.18 40.95
CA HIS A 87 11.11 -12.38 41.37
C HIS A 87 11.00 -13.48 40.31
N CYS A 88 12.07 -14.24 40.14
CA CYS A 88 12.10 -15.34 39.19
C CYS A 88 11.31 -16.55 39.73
N GLY A 89 10.32 -17.03 38.98
CA GLY A 89 9.56 -18.23 39.37
C GLY A 89 10.36 -19.55 39.44
N ILE A 90 11.60 -19.57 38.94
CA ILE A 90 12.48 -20.76 38.96
C ILE A 90 13.42 -20.74 40.17
N CYS A 91 14.00 -19.58 40.51
CA CYS A 91 15.03 -19.48 41.57
C CYS A 91 14.72 -18.49 42.69
N GLY A 92 13.56 -17.82 42.67
CA GLY A 92 13.13 -16.85 43.68
C GLY A 92 13.90 -15.52 43.71
N ALA A 93 15.08 -15.44 43.08
CA ALA A 93 15.89 -14.23 43.07
C ALA A 93 15.19 -13.04 42.40
N ALA A 94 15.46 -11.84 42.92
CA ALA A 94 14.93 -10.57 42.44
C ALA A 94 15.64 -10.09 41.15
N ASN A 95 14.94 -9.26 40.37
CA ASN A 95 15.42 -8.55 39.17
C ASN A 95 15.55 -9.37 37.88
N HIS A 96 14.95 -10.56 37.78
CA HIS A 96 14.72 -11.24 36.50
C HIS A 96 13.47 -12.14 36.53
N ASN A 97 12.92 -12.44 35.35
CA ASN A 97 11.82 -13.38 35.18
C ASN A 97 12.35 -14.80 34.88
N SER A 98 11.54 -15.84 35.10
CA SER A 98 11.82 -17.24 34.71
C SER A 98 12.24 -17.38 33.24
N ARG A 99 11.64 -16.59 32.33
CA ARG A 99 12.02 -16.57 30.90
C ARG A 99 13.48 -16.18 30.64
N PHE A 100 14.11 -15.43 31.55
CA PHE A 100 15.50 -14.99 31.44
C PHE A 100 16.40 -15.65 32.51
N HIS A 101 15.94 -16.74 33.11
CA HIS A 101 16.70 -17.48 34.09
C HIS A 101 17.92 -18.14 33.42
N LYS A 102 19.12 -17.66 33.75
CA LYS A 102 20.36 -18.34 33.38
C LYS A 102 20.60 -19.43 34.42
N LYS A 103 20.56 -20.70 34.03
CA LYS A 103 20.97 -21.81 34.90
C LYS A 103 22.44 -21.57 35.27
N ASN A 104 22.69 -21.34 36.56
CA ASN A 104 23.97 -20.94 37.17
C ASN A 104 24.48 -19.55 36.76
N PRO A 105 23.92 -18.45 37.29
CA PRO A 105 24.68 -17.22 37.35
C PRO A 105 25.80 -17.45 38.36
N LYS A 106 27.05 -17.28 37.93
CA LYS A 106 28.27 -17.49 38.73
C LYS A 106 28.09 -16.91 40.16
N LYS A 107 28.41 -17.73 41.17
CA LYS A 107 28.63 -17.27 42.55
C LYS A 107 29.68 -16.17 42.58
#